data_AF-K5C7E7-F1
#
_entry.id   AF-K5C7E7-F1
#
_cell.length_a   1.000
_cell.length_b   1.000
_cell.length_c   1.000
_cell.angle_alpha   90.00
_cell.angle_beta   90.00
_cell.angle_gamma   90.00
#
_symmetry.space_group_name_H-M   'P 1'
#
loop_
_entity.id
_entity.type
_entity.pdbx_description
1 polymer ?
#
loop_
_entity_poly.entity_id
_entity_poly.type
_entity_poly.pdbx_seq_one_letter_code
_entity_poly.pdbx_strand_id
1 'polypeptide(L)' 'MKSCVLAYSGGLDTSVILGWLQDQGYEVHCVYVDLGQPCE' A
#
# COMPACT_ATOMS: atom_id res chain seq x y z
N MET A 1 8.44 14.58 -8.12
CA MET A 1 7.98 13.62 -7.10
C MET A 1 8.07 12.23 -7.72
N LYS A 2 8.58 11.21 -7.03
CA LYS A 2 8.63 9.84 -7.57
C LYS A 2 7.31 9.16 -7.27
N SER A 3 6.68 8.55 -8.28
CA SER A 3 5.44 7.79 -8.13
C SER A 3 5.73 6.32 -7.80
N CYS A 4 4.95 5.73 -6.90
CA CYS A 4 5.04 4.32 -6.50
C CYS A 4 3.63 3.70 -6.52
N VAL A 5 3.50 2.51 -7.12
CA VAL A 5 2.30 1.69 -6.99
C VAL A 5 2.58 0.63 -5.93
N LEU A 6 1.82 0.66 -4.85
CA LEU A 6 1.95 -0.28 -3.74
C LEU A 6 0.82 -1.30 -3.80
N ALA A 7 1.15 -2.59 -3.96
CA ALA A 7 0.21 -3.66 -3.69
C ALA A 7 -0.12 -3.62 -2.19
N TYR A 8 -1.32 -3.17 -1.86
CA TYR A 8 -1.75 -2.89 -0.50
C TYR A 8 -2.70 -3.99 -0.05
N SER A 9 -2.37 -4.67 1.05
CA SER A 9 -3.17 -5.77 1.59
C SER A 9 -4.04 -5.38 2.79
N GLY A 10 -3.89 -4.15 3.31
CA GLY A 10 -4.49 -3.75 4.59
C GLY A 10 -3.78 -4.30 5.83
N GLY A 11 -2.89 -5.29 5.68
CA GLY A 11 -2.07 -5.83 6.77
C GLY A 11 -1.06 -4.83 7.34
N LEU A 12 -0.46 -5.20 8.48
CA LEU A 12 0.51 -4.37 9.22
C LEU A 12 1.66 -3.92 8.30
N ASP A 13 2.28 -4.86 7.58
CA ASP A 13 3.45 -4.60 6.75
C ASP A 13 3.16 -3.56 5.66
N THR A 14 2.06 -3.77 4.92
CA THR A 14 1.68 -2.85 3.83
C THR A 14 1.20 -1.49 4.35
N SER A 15 0.70 -1.43 5.59
CA SER A 15 0.29 -0.17 6.23
C SER A 15 1.49 0.63 6.75
N VAL A 16 2.48 -0.04 7.33
CA VAL A 16 3.72 0.62 7.79
C VAL A 16 4.54 1.12 6.60
N ILE A 17 4.69 0.31 5.54
CA ILE A 17 5.48 0.74 4.37
C ILE A 17 4.82 1.88 3.60
N LEU A 18 3.47 1.97 3.60
CA LEU A 18 2.75 3.12 3.03
C LEU A 18 3.16 4.42 3.72
N GLY A 19 3.11 4.46 5.05
CA GLY A 19 3.54 5.64 5.82
C GLY A 19 5.01 5.97 5.58
N TRP A 20 5.88 4.95 5.59
CA TRP A 20 7.31 5.16 5.32
C TRP A 20 7.57 5.75 3.92
N LEU A 21 6.90 5.24 2.87
CA LEU A 21 7.04 5.77 1.51
C LEU A 21 6.55 7.22 1.39
N GLN A 22 5.47 7.57 2.09
CA GLN A 22 4.99 8.95 2.19
C GLN A 22 6.03 9.87 2.86
N ASP A 23 6.64 9.42 3.97
CA ASP A 23 7.71 10.15 4.65
C ASP A 23 8.97 10.33 3.78
N GLN A 24 9.23 9.39 2.85
CA GLN A 24 10.29 9.53 1.86
C GLN A 24 9.94 10.45 0.68
N GLY A 25 8.73 11.03 0.65
CA GLY A 25 8.27 11.97 -0.38
C GLY A 25 7.80 11.32 -1.68
N TYR A 26 7.37 10.06 -1.63
CA TYR A 26 6.73 9.39 -2.77
C TYR A 26 5.25 9.76 -2.87
N GLU A 27 4.77 9.88 -4.11
CA GLU A 27 3.35 9.82 -4.41
C GLU A 27 2.96 8.34 -4.53
N VAL A 28 2.20 7.83 -3.54
CA VAL A 28 1.88 6.40 -3.45
C VAL A 28 0.43 6.16 -3.88
N HIS A 29 0.25 5.28 -4.86
CA HIS A 29 -1.05 4.74 -5.25
C HIS A 29 -1.19 3.31 -4.70
N CYS A 30 -2.09 3.12 -3.73
CA CYS A 30 -2.38 1.80 -3.20
C CYS A 30 -3.32 1.04 -4.13
N VAL A 31 -2.95 -0.19 -4.48
CA VAL A 31 -3.79 -1.13 -5.22
C VAL A 31 -4.16 -2.25 -4.27
N TYR A 32 -5.43 -2.29 -3.92
CA TYR A 32 -6.04 -3.42 -3.24
C TYR A 32 -6.64 -4.33 -4.31
N VAL A 33 -6.24 -5.59 -4.31
CA VAL A 33 -6.73 -6.59 -5.27
C VAL A 33 -7.63 -7.55 -4.52
N ASP A 34 -8.91 -7.58 -4.90
CA ASP A 34 -9.85 -8.60 -4.45
C ASP A 34 -9.46 -9.94 -5.10
N LEU A 35 -9.05 -10.91 -4.28
CA LEU A 35 -8.72 -12.28 -4.67
C LEU A 35 -9.79 -13.28 -4.19
N GLY A 36 -10.91 -12.81 -3.65
CA GLY A 36 -11.94 -13.63 -3.03
C GLY A 36 -11.55 -14.18 -1.65
N GLN A 37 -10.73 -13.46 -0.89
CA GLN A 37 -10.35 -13.86 0.47
C GLN A 37 -11.59 -13.98 1.36
N PRO A 38 -11.77 -15.10 2.08
CA PRO A 38 -12.84 -15.20 3.06
C PRO A 38 -12.53 -14.31 4.27
N CYS A 39 -13.52 -13.52 4.69
CA CYS A 39 -13.51 -12.70 5.91
C CYS A 39 -12.60 -11.45 5.89
N GLU A 40 -12.32 -10.88 4.71
CA GLU A 40 -11.86 -9.48 4.60
C GLU A 40 -13.01 -8.46 4.74
#